data_AF-A0A381WUU5-F1
#
_entry.id   AF-A0A381WUU5-F1
#
_cell.length_a   1.000
_cell.length_b   1.000
_cell.length_c   1.000
_cell.angle_alpha   90.00
_cell.angle_beta   90.00
_cell.angle_gamma   90.00
#
_symmetry.space_group_name_H-M   'P 1'
#
loop_
_entity.id
_entity.type
_entity.pdbx_description
1 polymer ?
#
loop_
_entity_poly.entity_id
_entity_poly.type
_entity_poly.pdbx_seq_one_letter_code
_entity_poly.pdbx_strand_id
1 'polypeptide(L)'
;MEKTIELKTIESTQLLGVGDAHIKLIEAVIPATIIVRGEMIKIQGEETDIEDAHEVLHEMMETLAGRGSLTARDVQNLITLVKSQNGKSKNSQPPPDVVIHYGKKGAITPKTKGQEKYLRIVAKNDVVFVIGPAGTGKTFLAVAFAISAFENHNVDRIILCRPAVEAGENLGFLPGDLQEKVDPYLAPLYDAVRTMLPDNKIKKMLERKAIEVVPLAYMRGRT
;
A
#
# COMPACT_ATOMS: atom_id res chain seq x y z
N MET A 1 30.67 17.72 -0.64
CA MET A 1 29.89 18.81 -1.28
C MET A 1 28.74 19.20 -0.36
N GLU A 2 27.99 20.27 -0.66
CA GLU A 2 26.82 20.66 0.14
C GLU A 2 25.67 21.20 -0.71
N LYS A 3 24.42 20.89 -0.32
CA LYS A 3 23.19 21.37 -0.93
C LYS A 3 22.24 21.87 0.16
N THR A 4 21.52 22.96 -0.12
CA THR A 4 20.60 23.59 0.85
C THR A 4 19.19 23.66 0.27
N ILE A 5 18.19 23.35 1.09
CA ILE A 5 16.76 23.32 0.74
C ILE A 5 16.00 24.22 1.73
N GLU A 6 15.07 25.03 1.21
CA GLU A 6 14.13 25.83 2.01
C GLU A 6 12.80 25.08 2.20
N LEU A 7 12.38 24.93 3.45
CA LEU A 7 11.07 24.40 3.85
C LEU A 7 10.01 25.49 3.73
N LYS A 8 9.48 25.71 2.53
CA LYS A 8 8.34 26.61 2.37
C LYS A 8 7.08 25.92 2.90
N THR A 9 6.48 26.49 3.94
CA THR A 9 5.11 26.19 4.43
C THR A 9 4.83 24.80 5.04
N ILE A 10 5.85 24.00 5.35
CA ILE A 10 5.66 22.65 5.93
C ILE A 10 5.96 22.65 7.43
N GLU A 11 5.13 21.98 8.24
CA GLU A 11 5.41 21.76 9.66
C GLU A 11 6.68 20.91 9.83
N SER A 12 7.80 21.57 10.13
CA SER A 12 9.12 20.94 10.26
C SER A 12 9.13 19.76 11.24
N THR A 13 8.33 19.81 12.30
CA THR A 13 8.19 18.74 13.29
C THR A 13 7.62 17.44 12.73
N GLN A 14 6.69 17.51 11.78
CA GLN A 14 6.10 16.31 11.17
C GLN A 14 7.06 15.67 10.16
N LEU A 15 7.82 16.49 9.44
CA LEU A 15 8.82 16.02 8.49
C LEU A 15 9.99 15.30 9.19
N LEU A 16 10.52 15.90 10.27
CA LEU A 16 11.66 15.35 11.02
C LEU A 16 11.30 14.13 11.87
N GLY A 17 10.04 14.07 12.32
CA GLY A 17 9.57 13.07 13.28
C GLY A 17 10.07 13.33 14.70
N VAL A 18 9.51 12.61 15.67
CA VAL A 18 9.85 12.77 17.09
C VAL A 18 11.34 12.46 17.31
N GLY A 19 12.09 13.44 17.82
CA GLY A 19 13.53 13.29 18.10
C GLY A 19 14.40 13.04 16.86
N ASP A 20 14.00 13.62 15.73
CA ASP A 20 14.64 13.50 14.41
C ASP A 20 14.68 12.06 13.87
N ALA A 21 13.69 11.25 14.26
CA ALA A 21 13.63 9.84 13.89
C ALA A 21 13.65 9.62 12.38
N HIS A 22 13.00 10.47 11.59
CA HIS A 22 12.98 10.33 10.13
C HIS A 22 14.35 10.66 9.52
N ILE A 23 15.02 11.71 10.00
CA ILE A 23 16.36 12.08 9.53
C ILE A 23 17.37 10.99 9.84
N LYS A 24 17.35 10.46 11.07
CA LYS A 24 18.22 9.35 11.48
C LYS A 24 18.03 8.11 10.62
N LEU A 25 16.81 7.84 10.13
CA LEU A 25 16.54 6.74 9.22
C LEU A 25 17.20 6.95 7.86
N ILE A 26 17.19 8.18 7.34
CA ILE A 26 17.86 8.54 6.08
C ILE A 26 19.37 8.39 6.25
N GLU A 27 19.96 9.00 7.28
CA GLU A 27 21.40 8.98 7.55
C GLU A 27 21.94 7.56 7.85
N ALA A 28 21.09 6.66 8.36
CA ALA A 28 21.46 5.27 8.59
C ALA A 28 21.67 4.47 7.28
N VAL A 29 21.08 4.91 6.16
CA VAL A 29 21.11 4.19 4.88
C VAL A 29 21.90 4.95 3.83
N ILE A 30 21.78 6.27 3.80
CA ILE A 30 22.50 7.17 2.89
C ILE A 30 23.60 7.86 3.71
N PRO A 31 24.88 7.72 3.33
CA PRO A 31 26.00 8.30 4.06
C PRO A 31 26.13 9.81 3.78
N ALA A 32 25.03 10.54 3.95
CA ALA A 32 24.95 11.99 3.90
C ALA A 32 24.57 12.52 5.29
N THR A 33 25.13 13.66 5.68
CA THR A 33 24.79 14.36 6.91
C THR A 33 23.71 15.40 6.63
N ILE A 34 22.62 15.37 7.38
CA ILE A 34 21.47 16.27 7.22
C ILE A 34 21.37 17.17 8.45
N ILE A 35 21.53 18.47 8.24
CA ILE A 35 21.51 19.50 9.27
C ILE A 35 20.28 20.37 9.07
N VAL A 36 19.38 20.42 10.06
CA VAL A 36 18.17 21.24 9.99
C VAL A 36 18.31 22.44 10.93
N ARG A 37 18.09 23.65 10.40
CA ARG A 37 18.14 24.91 11.15
C ARG A 37 16.98 25.81 10.75
N GLY A 38 15.94 25.84 11.58
CA GLY A 38 14.71 26.60 11.29
C GLY A 38 14.02 26.03 10.05
N GLU A 39 13.87 26.86 9.02
CA GLU A 39 13.27 26.48 7.72
C GLU A 39 14.32 25.99 6.72
N MET A 40 15.59 25.88 7.11
CA MET A 40 16.68 25.48 6.22
C MET A 40 17.13 24.05 6.50
N ILE A 41 17.17 23.20 5.48
CA ILE A 41 17.80 21.88 5.52
C ILE A 41 19.08 21.92 4.69
N LYS A 42 20.20 21.56 5.30
CA LYS A 42 21.50 21.45 4.66
C LYS A 42 21.93 19.99 4.59
N ILE A 43 22.33 19.51 3.41
CA ILE A 43 22.77 18.16 3.16
C ILE A 43 24.26 18.21 2.78
N GLN A 44 25.09 17.41 3.45
CA GLN A 44 26.53 17.33 3.23
C GLN A 44 26.95 15.88 2.97
N GLY A 45 27.79 15.66 1.96
CA GLY A 45 28.23 14.32 1.57
C GLY A 45 28.87 14.28 0.18
N GLU A 46 28.93 13.08 -0.40
CA GLU A 46 29.25 12.88 -1.82
C GLU A 46 28.09 13.33 -2.70
N GLU A 47 28.36 13.75 -3.93
CA GLU A 47 27.36 14.32 -4.84
C GLU A 47 26.15 13.42 -5.04
N THR A 48 26.38 12.12 -5.24
CA THR A 48 25.31 11.13 -5.41
C THR A 48 24.49 10.91 -4.14
N ASP A 49 25.13 10.96 -2.98
CA ASP A 49 24.43 10.75 -1.70
C ASP A 49 23.62 11.98 -1.30
N ILE A 50 24.09 13.17 -1.72
CA ILE A 50 23.35 14.43 -1.60
C ILE A 50 22.10 14.40 -2.49
N GLU A 51 22.21 13.92 -3.73
CA GLU A 51 21.05 13.75 -4.61
C GLU A 51 20.04 12.76 -4.06
N ASP A 52 20.48 11.58 -3.64
CA ASP A 52 19.61 10.57 -3.03
C ASP A 52 18.89 11.13 -1.78
N ALA A 53 19.62 11.77 -0.86
CA ALA A 53 19.01 12.34 0.34
C ALA A 53 18.05 13.49 0.02
N HIS A 54 18.38 14.32 -0.97
CA HIS A 54 17.51 15.41 -1.42
C HIS A 54 16.20 14.89 -2.00
N GLU A 55 16.26 13.86 -2.84
CA GLU A 55 15.09 13.27 -3.48
C GLU A 55 14.17 12.59 -2.45
N VAL A 56 14.75 11.87 -1.47
CA VAL A 56 13.96 11.32 -0.34
C VAL A 56 13.25 12.42 0.43
N LEU A 57 13.94 13.51 0.76
CA LEU A 57 13.36 14.64 1.48
C LEU A 57 12.25 15.34 0.67
N HIS A 58 12.41 15.44 -0.65
CA HIS A 58 11.41 15.98 -1.55
C HIS A 58 10.12 15.15 -1.52
N GLU A 59 10.22 13.84 -1.69
CA GLU A 59 9.07 12.92 -1.64
C GLU A 59 8.39 12.91 -0.27
N MET A 60 9.16 13.05 0.81
CA MET A 60 8.61 13.19 2.16
C MET A 60 7.76 14.46 2.28
N MET A 61 8.24 15.58 1.72
CA MET A 61 7.51 16.86 1.70
C MET A 61 6.21 16.76 0.88
N GLU A 62 6.25 16.13 -0.30
CA GLU A 62 5.05 15.92 -1.11
C GLU A 62 4.03 15.02 -0.42
N THR A 63 4.50 13.92 0.16
CA THR A 63 3.64 12.98 0.92
C THR A 63 2.97 13.67 2.10
N LEU A 64 3.73 14.52 2.80
CA LEU A 64 3.22 15.28 3.94
C LEU A 64 2.21 16.34 3.49
N ALA A 65 2.46 17.04 2.38
CA ALA A 65 1.52 18.01 1.82
C ALA A 65 0.21 17.36 1.35
N GLY A 66 0.26 16.14 0.80
CA GLY A 66 -0.92 15.42 0.32
C GLY A 66 -1.72 14.71 1.42
N ARG A 67 -1.05 14.06 2.39
CA ARG A 67 -1.69 13.20 3.40
C ARG A 67 -1.75 13.81 4.81
N GLY A 68 -1.05 14.93 5.05
CA GLY A 68 -0.98 15.60 6.35
C GLY A 68 -0.28 14.81 7.45
N SER A 69 0.39 13.70 7.13
CA SER A 69 1.19 12.91 8.08
C SER A 69 2.24 12.05 7.38
N LEU A 70 3.31 11.75 8.11
CA LEU A 70 4.41 10.89 7.66
C LEU A 70 4.78 9.92 8.78
N THR A 71 4.85 8.62 8.49
CA THR A 71 5.30 7.62 9.46
C THR A 71 6.72 7.16 9.16
N ALA A 72 7.42 6.63 10.17
CA ALA A 72 8.75 6.04 10.01
C ALA A 72 8.80 4.95 8.90
N ARG A 73 7.68 4.25 8.68
CA ARG A 73 7.54 3.24 7.62
C ARG A 73 7.49 3.88 6.23
N ASP A 74 6.81 5.02 6.09
CA ASP A 74 6.77 5.77 4.83
C ASP A 74 8.17 6.26 4.44
N VAL A 75 8.92 6.77 5.42
CA VAL A 75 10.31 7.24 5.21
C VAL A 75 11.22 6.09 4.75
N GLN A 76 11.15 4.93 5.40
CA GLN A 76 11.93 3.75 4.97
C GLN A 76 11.61 3.31 3.54
N ASN A 77 10.34 3.42 3.12
CA ASN A 77 9.92 3.10 1.76
C ASN A 77 10.48 4.10 0.75
N LEU A 78 10.45 5.41 1.06
CA LEU A 78 11.00 6.46 0.19
C LEU A 78 12.51 6.31 0.02
N ILE A 79 13.25 6.02 1.10
CA ILE A 79 14.69 5.73 1.04
C ILE A 79 14.98 4.56 0.09
N THR A 80 14.17 3.50 0.17
CA THR A 80 14.34 2.31 -0.67
C THR A 80 14.04 2.61 -2.14
N LEU A 81 13.03 3.44 -2.40
CA LEU A 81 12.63 3.84 -3.74
C LEU A 81 13.73 4.66 -4.42
N VAL A 82 14.24 5.69 -3.76
CA VAL A 82 15.26 6.59 -4.34
C VAL A 82 16.56 5.84 -4.62
N LYS A 83 17.04 5.01 -3.68
CA LYS A 83 18.23 4.18 -3.92
C LYS A 83 18.08 3.21 -5.08
N SER A 84 16.85 2.80 -5.39
CA SER A 84 16.58 1.93 -6.52
C SER A 84 16.56 2.65 -7.87
N GLN A 85 16.17 3.92 -7.89
CA GLN A 85 16.13 4.75 -9.09
C GLN A 85 17.53 5.25 -9.48
N ASN A 86 18.40 5.56 -8.51
CA ASN A 86 19.74 6.12 -8.76
C ASN A 86 20.88 5.07 -8.90
N GLY A 87 20.56 3.79 -9.12
CA GLY A 87 21.47 2.86 -9.78
C GLY A 87 22.69 2.34 -8.99
N LYS A 88 22.66 2.33 -7.65
CA LYS A 88 23.75 1.75 -6.81
C LYS A 88 23.40 0.48 -6.03
N SER A 89 22.54 -0.40 -6.56
CA SER A 89 22.47 -1.79 -6.07
C SER A 89 22.80 -2.79 -7.18
N LYS A 90 24.04 -3.28 -7.17
CA LYS A 90 24.54 -4.30 -8.11
C LYS A 90 24.12 -5.72 -7.77
N ASN A 91 23.28 -5.98 -6.75
CA ASN A 91 22.87 -7.36 -6.41
C ASN A 91 21.60 -7.43 -5.56
N SER A 92 20.56 -6.70 -5.95
CA SER A 92 19.21 -6.92 -5.43
C SER A 92 18.27 -6.72 -6.58
N GLN A 93 17.38 -7.67 -6.84
CA GLN A 93 16.37 -7.50 -7.86
C GLN A 93 15.72 -6.12 -7.72
N PRO A 94 15.54 -5.37 -8.82
CA PRO A 94 14.92 -4.06 -8.75
C PRO A 94 13.61 -4.16 -7.97
N PRO A 95 13.30 -3.25 -7.03
CA PRO A 95 11.95 -3.14 -6.55
C PRO A 95 11.05 -2.94 -7.78
N PRO A 96 9.93 -3.65 -7.89
CA PRO A 96 9.06 -3.51 -9.03
C PRO A 96 8.61 -2.07 -9.16
N ASP A 97 8.66 -1.54 -10.39
CA ASP A 97 8.29 -0.16 -10.79
C ASP A 97 6.95 0.34 -10.21
N VAL A 98 6.09 -0.56 -9.71
CA VAL A 98 4.82 -0.21 -9.10
C VAL A 98 4.54 -1.07 -7.87
N VAL A 99 4.51 -0.45 -6.69
CA VAL A 99 4.00 -1.07 -5.46
C VAL A 99 2.50 -0.77 -5.33
N ILE A 100 1.70 -1.82 -5.16
CA ILE A 100 0.23 -1.72 -5.06
C ILE A 100 -0.17 -1.38 -3.63
N HIS A 101 0.40 -2.13 -2.68
CA HIS A 101 0.13 -2.02 -1.25
C HIS A 101 1.25 -2.72 -0.46
N TYR A 102 1.49 -2.29 0.78
CA TYR A 102 2.45 -2.94 1.68
C TYR A 102 1.72 -3.78 2.72
N GLY A 103 1.66 -5.09 2.47
CA GLY A 103 1.03 -6.04 3.39
C GLY A 103 1.90 -6.40 4.59
N LYS A 104 1.45 -7.40 5.36
CA LYS A 104 2.21 -7.96 6.51
C LYS A 104 3.53 -8.59 6.08
N LYS A 105 3.57 -9.18 4.87
CA LYS A 105 4.73 -9.92 4.33
C LYS A 105 5.62 -9.08 3.41
N GLY A 106 5.45 -7.76 3.41
CA GLY A 106 6.19 -6.83 2.55
C GLY A 106 5.36 -6.28 1.39
N ALA A 107 6.06 -5.69 0.42
CA ALA A 107 5.45 -5.04 -0.74
C ALA A 107 4.68 -6.04 -1.61
N ILE A 108 3.47 -5.66 -2.01
CA ILE A 108 2.65 -6.37 -2.99
C ILE A 108 2.84 -5.66 -4.32
N THR A 109 3.43 -6.37 -5.26
CA THR A 109 3.86 -5.85 -6.55
C THR A 109 3.44 -6.81 -7.66
N PRO A 110 3.25 -6.31 -8.90
CA PRO A 110 3.07 -7.19 -10.03
C PRO A 110 4.36 -7.99 -10.26
N LYS A 111 4.19 -9.29 -10.55
CA LYS A 111 5.28 -10.23 -10.84
C LYS A 111 5.38 -10.59 -12.32
N THR A 112 4.39 -10.19 -13.12
CA THR A 112 4.32 -10.50 -14.55
C THR A 112 3.81 -9.28 -15.33
N LYS A 113 4.18 -9.20 -16.62
CA LYS A 113 3.68 -8.17 -17.54
C LYS A 113 2.14 -8.10 -17.60
N GLY A 114 1.46 -9.24 -17.44
CA GLY A 114 0.01 -9.29 -17.38
C GLY A 114 -0.56 -8.61 -16.14
N GLN A 115 0.12 -8.75 -15.00
CA GLN A 115 -0.25 -8.08 -13.75
C GLN A 115 0.06 -6.58 -13.80
N GLU A 116 1.18 -6.18 -14.41
CA GLU A 116 1.47 -4.76 -14.68
C GLU A 116 0.41 -4.11 -15.58
N LYS A 117 0.02 -4.81 -16.65
CA LYS A 117 -1.07 -4.35 -17.53
C LYS A 117 -2.38 -4.24 -16.78
N TYR A 118 -2.72 -5.24 -15.96
CA TYR A 118 -3.90 -5.18 -15.10
C TYR A 118 -3.86 -3.91 -14.23
N LEU A 119 -2.68 -3.60 -13.67
CA LEU A 119 -2.49 -2.43 -12.83
C LEU A 119 -2.85 -1.11 -13.53
N ARG A 120 -2.31 -0.92 -14.73
CA ARG A 120 -2.53 0.27 -15.55
C ARG A 120 -3.99 0.43 -15.98
N ILE A 121 -4.69 -0.68 -16.18
CA ILE A 121 -6.12 -0.68 -16.58
C ILE A 121 -6.99 -0.23 -15.40
N VAL A 122 -6.74 -0.75 -14.18
CA VAL A 122 -7.49 -0.36 -12.98
C VAL A 122 -7.41 1.13 -12.70
N ALA A 123 -6.24 1.74 -12.88
CA ALA A 123 -6.05 3.17 -12.62
C ALA A 123 -6.81 4.11 -13.60
N LYS A 124 -7.32 3.58 -14.73
CA LYS A 124 -7.89 4.38 -15.82
C LYS A 124 -9.36 4.09 -16.11
N ASN A 125 -9.96 3.12 -15.44
CA ASN A 125 -11.30 2.63 -15.76
C ASN A 125 -12.08 2.38 -14.48
N ASP A 126 -13.34 2.80 -14.44
CA ASP A 126 -14.23 2.57 -13.30
C ASP A 126 -14.61 1.10 -13.15
N VAL A 127 -14.69 0.37 -14.26
CA VAL A 127 -15.05 -1.05 -14.31
C VAL A 127 -13.98 -1.84 -15.07
N VAL A 128 -13.45 -2.88 -14.43
CA VAL A 128 -12.41 -3.74 -15.00
C VAL A 128 -12.77 -5.21 -14.87
N PHE A 129 -12.82 -5.89 -16.01
CA PHE A 129 -12.96 -7.34 -16.09
C PHE A 129 -11.59 -7.99 -16.24
N VAL A 130 -11.30 -8.96 -15.38
CA VAL A 130 -10.02 -9.68 -15.38
C VAL A 130 -10.28 -11.16 -15.52
N ILE A 131 -9.81 -11.73 -16.63
CA ILE A 131 -10.00 -13.14 -16.95
C ILE A 131 -8.63 -13.80 -17.01
N GLY A 132 -8.53 -15.03 -16.51
CA GLY A 132 -7.32 -15.83 -16.62
C GLY A 132 -7.31 -17.05 -15.71
N PRO A 133 -6.33 -17.95 -15.86
CA PRO A 133 -6.23 -19.20 -15.10
C PRO A 133 -6.18 -19.00 -13.59
N ALA A 134 -6.46 -20.05 -12.82
CA ALA A 134 -6.24 -20.06 -11.37
C ALA A 134 -4.78 -19.72 -11.02
N GLY A 135 -4.55 -19.08 -9.87
CA GLY A 135 -3.19 -18.75 -9.41
C GLY A 135 -2.53 -17.52 -10.05
N THR A 136 -3.15 -16.86 -11.02
CA THR A 136 -2.56 -15.67 -11.68
C THR A 136 -2.69 -14.35 -10.89
N GLY A 137 -3.21 -14.41 -9.65
CA GLY A 137 -3.26 -13.25 -8.75
C GLY A 137 -4.43 -12.30 -8.96
N LYS A 138 -5.40 -12.59 -9.85
CA LYS A 138 -6.55 -11.72 -10.18
C LYS A 138 -7.26 -11.18 -8.92
N THR A 139 -7.76 -12.08 -8.07
CA THR A 139 -8.47 -11.71 -6.84
C THR A 139 -7.56 -11.05 -5.82
N PHE A 140 -6.34 -11.57 -5.66
CA PHE A 140 -5.40 -11.05 -4.66
C PHE A 140 -5.00 -9.60 -4.97
N LEU A 141 -4.67 -9.29 -6.22
CA LEU A 141 -4.30 -7.94 -6.64
C LEU A 141 -5.50 -6.98 -6.60
N ALA A 142 -6.72 -7.45 -6.93
CA ALA A 142 -7.93 -6.65 -6.78
C ALA A 142 -8.17 -6.22 -5.32
N VAL A 143 -7.97 -7.13 -4.36
CA VAL A 143 -8.08 -6.82 -2.93
C VAL A 143 -6.99 -5.84 -2.50
N ALA A 144 -5.76 -6.00 -2.98
CA ALA A 144 -4.66 -5.07 -2.69
C ALA A 144 -4.98 -3.64 -3.15
N PHE A 145 -5.56 -3.52 -4.34
CA PHE A 145 -6.03 -2.24 -4.86
C PHE A 145 -7.12 -1.62 -4.01
N ALA A 146 -8.15 -2.39 -3.65
CA ALA A 146 -9.25 -1.88 -2.86
C ALA A 146 -8.77 -1.36 -1.50
N ILE A 147 -7.86 -2.08 -0.85
CA ILE A 147 -7.28 -1.66 0.42
C ILE A 147 -6.42 -0.41 0.25
N SER A 148 -5.59 -0.34 -0.80
CA SER A 148 -4.79 0.85 -1.12
C SER A 148 -5.68 2.07 -1.36
N ALA A 149 -6.75 1.94 -2.15
CA ALA A 149 -7.70 3.02 -2.40
C ALA A 149 -8.40 3.48 -1.11
N PHE A 150 -8.78 2.55 -0.23
CA PHE A 150 -9.41 2.89 1.06
C PHE A 150 -8.45 3.61 2.02
N GLU A 151 -7.20 3.15 2.13
CA GLU A 151 -6.18 3.79 2.98
C GLU A 151 -5.71 5.15 2.43
N ASN A 152 -5.88 5.39 1.13
CA ASN A 152 -5.62 6.68 0.50
C ASN A 152 -6.85 7.59 0.47
N HIS A 153 -7.96 7.18 1.11
CA HIS A 153 -9.21 7.94 1.16
C HIS A 153 -9.85 8.19 -0.22
N ASN A 154 -9.52 7.38 -1.23
CA ASN A 154 -10.17 7.44 -2.54
C ASN A 154 -11.56 6.80 -2.52
N VAL A 155 -11.83 5.93 -1.54
CA VAL A 155 -13.11 5.27 -1.32
C VAL A 155 -13.42 5.15 0.18
N ASP A 156 -14.70 5.26 0.54
CA ASP A 156 -15.15 5.15 1.93
C ASP A 156 -15.50 3.72 2.36
N ARG A 157 -15.69 2.81 1.40
CA ARG A 157 -16.11 1.43 1.68
C ARG A 157 -15.59 0.46 0.63
N ILE A 158 -15.23 -0.75 1.08
CA ILE A 158 -14.88 -1.89 0.23
C ILE A 158 -15.97 -2.96 0.37
N ILE A 159 -16.50 -3.44 -0.74
CA ILE A 159 -17.41 -4.58 -0.78
C ILE A 159 -16.75 -5.69 -1.60
N LEU A 160 -16.40 -6.79 -0.94
CA LEU A 160 -15.88 -7.99 -1.57
C LEU A 160 -17.01 -9.00 -1.69
N CYS A 161 -17.32 -9.41 -2.92
CA CYS A 161 -18.36 -10.38 -3.16
C CYS A 161 -17.86 -11.61 -3.92
N ARG A 162 -18.49 -12.75 -3.64
CA ARG A 162 -18.28 -13.99 -4.37
C ARG A 162 -19.64 -14.63 -4.65
N PRO A 163 -19.89 -15.17 -5.86
CA PRO A 163 -21.06 -16.00 -6.07
C PRO A 163 -20.94 -17.24 -5.17
N ALA A 164 -21.95 -17.47 -4.33
CA ALA A 164 -22.15 -18.78 -3.72
C ALA A 164 -22.66 -19.69 -4.85
N VAL A 165 -21.84 -20.63 -5.27
CA VAL A 165 -22.23 -21.64 -6.26
C VAL A 165 -22.63 -22.86 -5.46
N GLU A 166 -23.91 -23.23 -5.49
CA GLU A 166 -24.34 -24.56 -5.09
C GLU A 166 -23.66 -25.55 -6.04
N ALA A 167 -22.60 -26.20 -5.58
CA ALA A 167 -21.84 -27.16 -6.37
C ALA A 167 -22.58 -28.50 -6.46
N GLY A 168 -23.83 -28.49 -6.94
CA GLY A 168 -24.64 -29.69 -7.14
C GLY A 168 -25.19 -30.36 -5.88
N GLU A 169 -24.90 -29.85 -4.69
CA GLU A 169 -25.54 -30.25 -3.43
C GLU A 169 -26.30 -29.06 -2.87
N ASN A 170 -27.57 -29.28 -2.50
CA ASN A 170 -28.36 -28.29 -1.75
C ASN A 170 -27.50 -27.78 -0.59
N LEU A 171 -27.55 -26.48 -0.28
CA LEU A 171 -26.93 -25.88 0.92
C LEU A 171 -27.30 -26.61 2.25
N GLY A 172 -28.24 -27.55 2.19
CA GLY A 172 -28.71 -28.46 3.22
C GLY A 172 -27.75 -29.53 3.75
N PHE A 173 -26.46 -29.59 3.37
CA PHE A 173 -25.54 -30.60 3.92
C PHE A 173 -24.55 -30.11 5.01
N LEU A 174 -24.39 -28.80 5.19
CA LEU A 174 -23.61 -28.26 6.30
C LEU A 174 -24.54 -27.94 7.49
N PRO A 175 -24.27 -28.43 8.72
CA PRO A 175 -25.00 -28.00 9.91
C PRO A 175 -24.65 -26.54 10.23
N GLY A 176 -25.61 -25.78 10.76
CA GLY A 176 -25.41 -24.37 11.12
C GLY A 176 -26.39 -23.41 10.46
N ASP A 177 -26.25 -22.13 10.78
CA ASP A 177 -27.02 -21.05 10.19
C ASP A 177 -26.60 -20.77 8.73
N LEU A 178 -27.37 -19.93 8.02
CA LEU A 178 -27.09 -19.62 6.62
C LEU A 178 -25.70 -18.99 6.41
N GLN A 179 -25.18 -18.29 7.42
CA GLN A 179 -23.92 -17.59 7.37
C GLN A 179 -22.75 -18.57 7.52
N GLU A 180 -22.83 -19.47 8.51
CA GLU A 180 -21.87 -20.57 8.73
C GLU A 180 -21.71 -21.47 7.49
N LYS A 181 -22.79 -21.63 6.71
CA LYS A 181 -22.75 -22.39 5.46
C LYS A 181 -22.03 -21.68 4.32
N VAL A 182 -22.05 -20.35 4.30
CA VAL A 182 -21.49 -19.55 3.20
C VAL A 182 -20.06 -19.09 3.50
N ASP A 183 -19.70 -18.98 4.78
CA ASP A 183 -18.37 -18.58 5.26
C ASP A 183 -17.20 -19.37 4.63
N PRO A 184 -17.26 -20.70 4.45
CA PRO A 184 -16.19 -21.45 3.77
C PRO A 184 -15.89 -20.96 2.35
N TYR A 185 -16.90 -20.49 1.62
CA TYR A 185 -16.74 -19.98 0.25
C TYR A 185 -16.12 -18.57 0.23
N LEU A 186 -16.34 -17.80 1.29
CA LEU A 186 -15.80 -16.44 1.48
C LEU A 186 -14.39 -16.44 2.08
N ALA A 187 -13.95 -17.55 2.70
CA ALA A 187 -12.64 -17.67 3.35
C ALA A 187 -11.46 -17.15 2.51
N PRO A 188 -11.36 -17.44 1.19
CA PRO A 188 -10.24 -16.91 0.39
C PRO A 188 -10.19 -15.38 0.29
N LEU A 189 -11.34 -14.69 0.40
CA LEU A 189 -11.38 -13.23 0.45
C LEU A 189 -10.90 -12.71 1.81
N TYR A 190 -11.31 -13.35 2.90
CA TYR A 190 -10.80 -13.03 4.24
C TYR A 190 -9.29 -13.25 4.34
N ASP A 191 -8.77 -14.33 3.76
CA ASP A 191 -7.34 -14.65 3.80
C ASP A 191 -6.50 -13.65 2.99
N ALA A 192 -7.02 -13.18 1.86
CA ALA A 192 -6.39 -12.10 1.09
C ALA A 192 -6.27 -10.83 1.92
N VAL A 193 -7.35 -10.41 2.59
CA VAL A 193 -7.37 -9.24 3.47
C VAL A 193 -6.41 -9.44 4.66
N ARG A 194 -6.41 -10.62 5.29
CA ARG A 194 -5.51 -10.96 6.42
C ARG A 194 -4.04 -10.92 6.04
N THR A 195 -3.69 -11.16 4.78
CA THR A 195 -2.32 -11.04 4.29
C THR A 195 -1.86 -9.57 4.23
N MET A 196 -2.80 -8.64 4.08
CA MET A 196 -2.54 -7.23 3.84
C MET A 196 -2.64 -6.41 5.14
N LEU A 197 -3.62 -6.71 5.98
CA LEU A 197 -3.95 -5.89 7.16
C LEU A 197 -3.78 -6.66 8.47
N PRO A 198 -3.33 -6.02 9.57
CA PRO A 198 -3.35 -6.58 10.92
C PRO A 198 -4.76 -6.95 11.37
N ASP A 199 -4.89 -8.02 12.17
CA ASP A 199 -6.19 -8.57 12.54
C ASP A 199 -7.05 -7.57 13.35
N ASN A 200 -6.39 -6.77 14.21
CA ASN A 200 -7.05 -5.68 14.93
C ASN A 200 -7.64 -4.61 14.00
N LYS A 201 -6.96 -4.31 12.88
CA LYS A 201 -7.44 -3.35 11.88
C LYS A 201 -8.61 -3.93 11.10
N ILE A 202 -8.51 -5.19 10.68
CA ILE A 202 -9.57 -5.91 9.98
C ILE A 202 -10.84 -5.95 10.82
N LYS A 203 -10.73 -6.32 12.11
CA LYS A 203 -11.87 -6.37 13.03
C LYS A 203 -12.58 -5.02 13.12
N LYS A 204 -11.84 -3.93 13.33
CA LYS A 204 -12.39 -2.56 13.35
C LYS A 204 -13.07 -2.18 12.04
N MET A 205 -12.49 -2.55 10.90
CA MET A 205 -13.06 -2.25 9.58
C MET A 205 -14.36 -3.03 9.33
N LEU A 206 -14.43 -4.30 9.74
CA LEU A 206 -15.64 -5.12 9.65
C LEU A 206 -16.75 -4.57 10.57
N GLU A 207 -16.42 -4.28 11.83
CA GLU A 207 -17.37 -3.71 12.81
C GLU A 207 -17.99 -2.40 12.32
N ARG A 208 -17.18 -1.53 11.68
CA ARG A 208 -17.62 -0.26 11.11
C ARG A 208 -18.28 -0.39 9.74
N LYS A 209 -18.39 -1.60 9.18
CA LYS A 209 -18.84 -1.84 7.79
C LYS A 209 -18.05 -1.05 6.75
N ALA A 210 -16.78 -0.77 7.03
CA ALA A 210 -15.84 -0.16 6.09
C ALA A 210 -15.33 -1.19 5.07
N ILE A 211 -15.23 -2.46 5.49
CA ILE A 211 -15.09 -3.60 4.60
C ILE A 211 -16.23 -4.58 4.85
N GLU A 212 -16.85 -5.05 3.78
CA GLU A 212 -17.89 -6.07 3.82
C GLU A 212 -17.49 -7.24 2.92
N VAL A 213 -17.54 -8.46 3.44
CA VAL A 213 -17.33 -9.68 2.65
C VAL A 213 -18.63 -10.45 2.64
N VAL A 214 -19.28 -10.52 1.48
CA VAL A 214 -20.67 -10.99 1.39
C VAL A 214 -20.95 -11.81 0.12
N PRO A 215 -21.99 -12.63 0.11
CA PRO A 215 -22.37 -13.38 -1.08
C PRO A 215 -22.93 -12.46 -2.17
N LEU A 216 -22.71 -12.80 -3.45
CA LEU A 216 -23.20 -11.98 -4.57
C LEU A 216 -24.73 -11.78 -4.54
N ALA A 217 -25.50 -12.79 -4.08
CA ALA A 217 -26.95 -12.71 -3.95
C ALA A 217 -27.43 -11.55 -3.06
N TYR A 218 -26.59 -11.11 -2.10
CA TYR A 218 -26.90 -10.03 -1.17
C TYR A 218 -26.68 -8.65 -1.79
N MET A 219 -26.07 -8.56 -2.98
CA MET A 219 -25.86 -7.27 -3.67
C MET A 219 -27.15 -6.66 -4.23
N ARG A 220 -28.18 -7.47 -4.47
CA ARG A 220 -29.45 -6.99 -5.05
C ARG A 220 -30.11 -6.01 -4.07
N GLY A 221 -30.27 -4.75 -4.49
CA GLY A 221 -30.94 -3.70 -3.71
C GLY A 221 -30.06 -2.96 -2.70
N ARG A 222 -28.72 -3.03 -2.81
CA ARG A 222 -27.77 -2.26 -1.97
C ARG A 222 -27.24 -0.97 -2.62
N THR A 223 -27.74 -0.63 -3.80
CA THR A 223 -27.52 0.63 -4.53
C THR A 223 -28.66 1.60 -4.23
#